data_AF-A0A662HPY7-F1
#
_entry.id   AF-A0A662HPY7-F1
#
_cell.length_a   1.000
_cell.length_b   1.000
_cell.length_c   1.000
_cell.angle_alpha   90.00
_cell.angle_beta   90.00
_cell.angle_gamma   90.00
#
_symmetry.space_group_name_H-M   'P 1'
#
loop_
_entity.id
_entity.type
_entity.pdbx_description
1 polymer ?
#
loop_
_entity_poly.entity_id
_entity_poly.type
_entity_poly.pdbx_seq_one_letter_code
_entity_poly.pdbx_strand_id
1 'polypeptide(L)'
;MLEKLRDAPLDERIITSIDLVMPILLSVKWERIIAKAVASTVKSVTSIKLDKPRTLPPKQYRHWINLHLIKHVFAHVSSYFSLPQGYRLLVHLLAKMTFYRIDEMPRELWSDFISLMIRLGKIKYRLPEEVAKVIVVLAAQLRLALDECYPTLLEIGEEMAERMSLLKKG
;
A
#
# COMPACT_ATOMS: atom_id res chain seq x y z
N MET A 1 -15.81 10.05 -21.07
CA MET A 1 -14.96 10.58 -19.97
C MET A 1 -13.56 9.94 -19.91
N LEU A 2 -13.39 8.71 -20.42
CA LEU A 2 -12.09 8.01 -20.57
C LEU A 2 -11.10 8.64 -21.57
N GLU A 3 -11.60 9.37 -22.57
CA GLU A 3 -10.75 9.86 -23.68
C GLU A 3 -9.87 11.06 -23.32
N LYS A 4 -10.14 11.76 -22.21
CA LYS A 4 -9.37 12.95 -21.82
C LYS A 4 -8.08 12.64 -21.03
N LEU A 5 -7.82 11.38 -20.68
CA LEU A 5 -6.68 10.97 -19.84
C LEU A 5 -5.52 10.30 -20.61
N ARG A 6 -5.66 10.13 -21.93
CA ARG A 6 -4.70 9.39 -22.77
C ARG A 6 -3.44 10.17 -23.16
N ASP A 7 -3.51 11.49 -23.29
CA ASP A 7 -2.44 12.27 -23.94
C ASP A 7 -1.84 13.40 -23.09
N ALA A 8 -2.13 13.45 -21.78
CA ALA A 8 -1.51 14.45 -20.91
C ALA A 8 -0.05 14.06 -20.59
N PRO A 9 0.97 14.88 -20.91
CA PRO A 9 2.28 14.73 -20.29
C PRO A 9 2.12 14.77 -18.77
N LEU A 10 2.85 13.90 -18.07
CA LEU A 10 2.84 13.82 -16.61
C LEU A 10 3.50 15.08 -16.03
N ASP A 11 2.70 16.13 -15.83
CA ASP A 11 3.05 17.31 -15.03
C ASP A 11 3.16 16.92 -13.55
N GLU A 12 3.91 17.68 -12.74
CA GLU A 12 4.04 17.54 -11.28
C GLU A 12 2.67 17.44 -10.59
N ARG A 13 1.62 18.04 -11.19
CA ARG A 13 0.22 17.94 -10.76
C ARG A 13 -0.32 16.51 -10.68
N ILE A 14 0.26 15.54 -11.42
CA ILE A 14 -0.20 14.15 -11.40
C ILE A 14 0.23 13.41 -10.13
N ILE A 15 1.36 13.80 -9.52
CA ILE A 15 1.84 13.24 -8.23
C ILE A 15 0.82 13.52 -7.12
N THR A 16 0.15 14.67 -7.21
CA THR A 16 -0.90 15.14 -6.30
C THR A 16 -2.32 14.90 -6.82
N SER A 17 -2.50 14.11 -7.88
CA SER A 17 -3.82 13.91 -8.49
C SER A 17 -4.68 12.96 -7.66
N ILE A 18 -5.07 13.44 -6.48
CA ILE A 18 -6.04 12.82 -5.58
C ILE A 18 -7.30 12.51 -6.38
N ASP A 19 -7.70 13.36 -7.33
CA ASP A 19 -8.85 13.16 -8.21
C ASP A 19 -8.85 11.81 -8.94
N LEU A 20 -7.66 11.29 -9.32
CA LEU A 20 -7.55 9.98 -9.99
C LEU A 20 -7.84 8.82 -9.04
N VAL A 21 -7.50 8.95 -7.75
CA VAL A 21 -7.63 7.88 -6.75
C VAL A 21 -8.82 8.06 -5.82
N MET A 22 -9.42 9.26 -5.77
CA MET A 22 -10.51 9.65 -4.88
C MET A 22 -11.70 8.68 -4.92
N PRO A 23 -12.20 8.24 -6.10
CA PRO A 23 -13.33 7.30 -6.14
C PRO A 23 -13.03 5.98 -5.41
N ILE A 24 -11.77 5.52 -5.49
CA ILE A 24 -11.33 4.31 -4.80
C ILE A 24 -11.21 4.60 -3.31
N LEU A 25 -10.58 5.71 -2.91
CA LEU A 25 -10.46 6.10 -1.50
C LEU A 25 -11.83 6.18 -0.80
N LEU A 26 -12.85 6.73 -1.47
CA LEU A 26 -14.21 6.85 -0.95
C LEU A 26 -14.95 5.51 -0.87
N SER A 27 -14.62 4.55 -1.73
CA SER A 27 -15.22 3.21 -1.72
C SER A 27 -14.64 2.30 -0.62
N VAL A 28 -13.52 2.70 -0.02
CA VAL A 28 -12.76 1.90 0.93
C VAL A 28 -13.21 2.17 2.36
N LYS A 29 -13.51 1.10 3.11
CA LYS A 29 -13.70 1.16 4.56
C LYS A 29 -12.32 1.11 5.24
N TRP A 30 -11.65 2.25 5.34
CA TRP A 30 -10.25 2.37 5.81
C TRP A 30 -10.02 1.74 7.17
N GLU A 31 -10.86 2.03 8.15
CA GLU A 31 -10.79 1.45 9.50
C GLU A 31 -10.76 -0.08 9.44
N ARG A 32 -11.60 -0.68 8.60
CA ARG A 32 -11.66 -2.14 8.44
C ARG A 32 -10.41 -2.69 7.77
N ILE A 33 -9.84 -1.97 6.81
CA ILE A 33 -8.58 -2.36 6.16
C ILE A 33 -7.43 -2.31 7.16
N ILE A 34 -7.31 -1.21 7.89
CA ILE A 34 -6.26 -1.00 8.88
C ILE A 34 -6.37 -2.07 9.97
N ALA A 35 -7.56 -2.29 10.53
CA ALA A 35 -7.78 -3.32 11.55
C ALA A 35 -7.41 -4.73 11.04
N LYS A 36 -7.79 -5.09 9.80
CA LYS A 36 -7.40 -6.38 9.19
C LYS A 36 -5.90 -6.49 8.99
N ALA A 37 -5.25 -5.42 8.52
CA ALA A 37 -3.83 -5.41 8.28
C ALA A 37 -3.05 -5.54 9.59
N VAL A 38 -3.42 -4.77 10.63
CA VAL A 38 -2.85 -4.84 11.97
C VAL A 38 -3.05 -6.23 12.59
N ALA A 39 -4.27 -6.77 12.57
CA ALA A 39 -4.55 -8.10 13.13
C ALA A 39 -3.75 -9.22 12.44
N SER A 40 -3.61 -9.15 11.11
CA SER A 40 -2.80 -10.11 10.35
C SER A 40 -1.31 -9.96 10.67
N THR A 41 -0.84 -8.72 10.78
CA THR A 41 0.54 -8.38 11.14
C THR A 41 0.90 -8.93 12.52
N VAL A 42 0.06 -8.70 13.53
CA VAL A 42 0.27 -9.22 14.89
C VAL A 42 0.45 -10.74 14.84
N LYS A 43 -0.50 -11.47 14.25
CA LYS A 43 -0.44 -12.94 14.12
C LYS A 43 0.83 -13.43 13.40
N SER A 44 1.24 -12.75 12.34
CA SER A 44 2.43 -13.10 11.56
C SER A 44 3.72 -12.83 12.34
N VAL A 45 3.82 -11.71 13.04
CA VAL A 45 5.03 -11.33 13.77
C VAL A 45 5.20 -12.15 15.05
N THR A 46 4.11 -12.44 15.77
CA THR A 46 4.15 -13.23 17.01
C THR A 46 4.42 -14.71 16.77
N SER A 47 4.00 -15.27 15.62
CA SER A 47 4.25 -16.68 15.29
C SER A 47 5.72 -16.98 14.93
N ILE A 48 6.50 -15.97 14.54
CA ILE A 48 7.93 -16.10 14.17
C ILE A 48 8.84 -16.24 15.41
N LYS A 49 8.38 -15.89 16.61
CA LYS A 49 9.20 -15.91 17.83
C LYS A 49 8.54 -16.72 18.95
N LEU A 50 8.87 -18.01 19.02
CA LEU A 50 8.60 -18.85 20.21
C LEU A 50 9.50 -18.48 21.40
N ASP A 51 10.63 -17.80 21.17
CA ASP A 51 11.57 -17.40 22.22
C ASP A 51 11.62 -15.88 22.38
N LYS A 52 10.62 -15.38 23.11
CA LYS A 52 10.48 -14.04 23.71
C LYS A 52 10.72 -12.82 22.79
N PRO A 53 9.61 -12.15 22.45
CA PRO A 53 9.59 -10.70 22.51
C PRO A 53 8.46 -10.25 23.46
N ARG A 54 8.81 -9.41 24.45
CA ARG A 54 7.83 -8.78 25.36
C ARG A 54 7.02 -7.68 24.64
N THR A 55 7.48 -7.23 23.48
CA THR A 55 6.93 -6.15 22.66
C THR A 55 7.00 -6.51 21.17
N LEU A 56 6.17 -5.91 20.33
CA LEU A 56 6.20 -6.21 18.89
C LEU A 56 7.48 -5.60 18.26
N PRO A 57 8.35 -6.40 17.59
CA PRO A 57 9.58 -5.87 17.00
C PRO A 57 9.26 -4.83 15.91
N PRO A 58 9.60 -3.53 16.11
CA PRO A 58 9.07 -2.45 15.26
C PRO A 58 9.41 -2.61 13.78
N LYS A 59 10.65 -2.98 13.44
CA LYS A 59 11.08 -3.15 12.04
C LYS A 59 10.31 -4.27 11.32
N GLN A 60 10.12 -5.41 11.98
CA GLN A 60 9.38 -6.54 11.40
C GLN A 60 7.89 -6.19 11.30
N TYR A 61 7.32 -5.59 12.35
CA TYR A 61 5.94 -5.13 12.36
C TYR A 61 5.64 -4.16 11.20
N ARG A 62 6.49 -3.14 11.00
CA ARG A 62 6.40 -2.20 9.88
C ARG A 62 6.44 -2.88 8.52
N HIS A 63 7.29 -3.89 8.35
CA HIS A 63 7.34 -4.64 7.08
C HIS A 63 6.03 -5.40 6.82
N TRP A 64 5.54 -6.14 7.82
CA TRP A 64 4.34 -6.97 7.68
C TRP A 64 3.07 -6.12 7.50
N ILE A 65 2.95 -5.00 8.21
CA ILE A 65 1.81 -4.08 8.02
C ILE A 65 1.79 -3.50 6.62
N ASN A 66 2.94 -3.13 6.05
CA ASN A 66 3.05 -2.66 4.67
C ASN A 66 2.54 -3.73 3.69
N LEU A 67 2.99 -4.97 3.84
CA LEU A 67 2.54 -6.07 2.98
C LEU A 67 1.02 -6.29 3.06
N HIS A 68 0.44 -6.27 4.26
CA HIS A 68 -0.99 -6.49 4.43
C HIS A 68 -1.83 -5.29 3.96
N LEU A 69 -1.37 -4.05 4.19
CA LEU A 69 -2.03 -2.86 3.68
C LEU A 69 -2.02 -2.81 2.16
N ILE A 70 -0.87 -3.05 1.52
CA ILE A 70 -0.79 -3.17 0.06
C ILE A 70 -1.77 -4.23 -0.43
N LYS A 71 -1.82 -5.40 0.23
CA LYS A 71 -2.75 -6.47 -0.15
C LYS A 71 -4.21 -6.05 -0.05
N HIS A 72 -4.60 -5.40 1.04
CA HIS A 72 -6.01 -5.06 1.30
C HIS A 72 -6.47 -3.83 0.52
N VAL A 73 -5.65 -2.79 0.42
CA VAL A 73 -5.98 -1.56 -0.32
C VAL A 73 -6.09 -1.84 -1.82
N PHE A 74 -5.10 -2.53 -2.40
CA PHE A 74 -5.06 -2.73 -3.86
C PHE A 74 -5.99 -3.86 -4.35
N ALA A 75 -6.59 -4.62 -3.44
CA ALA A 75 -7.75 -5.44 -3.76
C ALA A 75 -8.94 -4.57 -4.23
N HIS A 76 -9.14 -3.39 -3.62
CA HIS A 76 -10.20 -2.46 -4.05
C HIS A 76 -9.93 -1.85 -5.42
N VAL A 77 -8.67 -1.58 -5.76
CA VAL A 77 -8.30 -1.14 -7.13
C VAL A 77 -8.71 -2.21 -8.15
N SER A 78 -8.39 -3.48 -7.86
CA SER A 78 -8.76 -4.59 -8.74
C SER A 78 -10.28 -4.73 -8.90
N SER A 79 -11.03 -4.56 -7.81
CA SER A 79 -12.50 -4.58 -7.81
C SER A 79 -13.11 -3.39 -8.56
N TYR A 80 -12.62 -2.18 -8.31
CA TYR A 80 -13.11 -0.94 -8.92
C TYR A 80 -13.03 -1.00 -10.45
N PHE A 81 -11.90 -1.45 -10.99
CA PHE A 81 -11.70 -1.60 -12.43
C PHE A 81 -12.21 -2.94 -12.99
N SER A 82 -12.88 -3.77 -12.19
CA SER A 82 -13.37 -5.09 -12.60
C SER A 82 -12.29 -5.97 -13.25
N LEU A 83 -11.06 -5.92 -12.73
CA LEU A 83 -9.92 -6.61 -13.31
C LEU A 83 -10.05 -8.14 -13.15
N PRO A 84 -9.69 -8.93 -14.19
CA PRO A 84 -9.64 -10.37 -14.09
C PRO A 84 -8.69 -10.85 -12.99
N GLN A 85 -8.94 -12.05 -12.45
CA GLN A 85 -8.16 -12.61 -11.35
C GLN A 85 -6.66 -12.70 -11.65
N GLY A 86 -6.28 -12.99 -12.91
CA GLY A 86 -4.87 -13.06 -13.35
C GLY A 86 -4.10 -11.74 -13.20
N TYR A 87 -4.78 -10.60 -13.21
CA TYR A 87 -4.13 -9.29 -13.06
C TYR A 87 -3.89 -8.90 -11.61
N ARG A 88 -4.57 -9.53 -10.63
CA ARG A 88 -4.45 -9.17 -9.21
C ARG A 88 -3.01 -9.26 -8.74
N LEU A 89 -2.28 -10.31 -9.12
CA LEU A 89 -0.88 -10.46 -8.75
C LEU A 89 -0.02 -9.32 -9.34
N LEU A 90 -0.26 -8.96 -10.60
CA LEU A 90 0.49 -7.88 -11.27
C LEU A 90 0.24 -6.52 -10.60
N VAL A 91 -1.02 -6.24 -10.23
CA VAL A 91 -1.39 -5.04 -9.45
C VAL A 91 -0.60 -4.99 -8.14
N HIS A 92 -0.58 -6.10 -7.40
CA HIS A 92 0.14 -6.16 -6.12
C HIS A 92 1.66 -6.01 -6.30
N LEU A 93 2.24 -6.63 -7.33
CA LEU A 93 3.68 -6.53 -7.60
C LEU A 93 4.08 -5.10 -7.99
N LEU A 94 3.29 -4.44 -8.84
CA LEU A 94 3.53 -3.05 -9.22
C LEU A 94 3.39 -2.11 -8.02
N ALA A 95 2.32 -2.26 -7.23
CA ALA A 95 2.10 -1.47 -6.01
C ALA A 95 3.25 -1.65 -5.02
N LYS A 96 3.65 -2.91 -4.75
CA LYS A 96 4.76 -3.24 -3.85
C LYS A 96 6.06 -2.63 -4.32
N MET A 97 6.39 -2.77 -5.60
CA MET A 97 7.63 -2.22 -6.16
C MET A 97 7.66 -0.69 -6.06
N THR A 98 6.55 -0.02 -6.40
CA THR A 98 6.43 1.43 -6.26
C THR A 98 6.60 1.86 -4.80
N PHE A 99 5.84 1.24 -3.90
CA PHE A 99 5.79 1.57 -2.48
C PHE A 99 7.17 1.48 -1.81
N TYR A 100 7.92 0.42 -2.06
CA TYR A 100 9.21 0.22 -1.39
C TYR A 100 10.36 1.02 -2.01
N ARG A 101 10.29 1.34 -3.31
CA ARG A 101 11.39 2.00 -4.02
C ARG A 101 11.31 3.52 -4.00
N ILE A 102 10.10 4.09 -3.88
CA ILE A 102 9.93 5.55 -3.91
C ILE A 102 10.63 6.24 -2.74
N ASP A 103 10.70 5.56 -1.59
CA ASP A 103 11.37 6.05 -0.37
C ASP A 103 12.90 6.04 -0.46
N GLU A 104 13.46 5.25 -1.38
CA GLU A 104 14.90 5.21 -1.63
C GLU A 104 15.33 6.38 -2.54
N MET A 105 14.39 7.17 -3.06
CA MET A 105 14.65 8.25 -4.01
C MET A 105 14.52 9.65 -3.36
N PRO A 106 15.42 10.60 -3.70
CA PRO A 106 15.24 12.01 -3.40
C PRO A 106 13.88 12.52 -3.89
N ARG A 107 13.22 13.36 -3.09
CA ARG A 107 11.84 13.82 -3.37
C ARG A 107 11.72 14.53 -4.71
N GLU A 108 12.77 15.19 -5.16
CA GLU A 108 12.83 15.91 -6.43
C GLU A 108 12.68 14.95 -7.63
N LEU A 109 13.06 13.68 -7.48
CA LEU A 109 13.00 12.66 -8.53
C LEU A 109 11.70 11.84 -8.53
N TRP A 110 10.77 12.12 -7.61
CA TRP A 110 9.55 11.32 -7.47
C TRP A 110 8.65 11.39 -8.70
N SER A 111 8.59 12.54 -9.38
CA SER A 111 7.82 12.71 -10.62
C SER A 111 8.29 11.75 -11.71
N ASP A 112 9.62 11.72 -11.92
CA ASP A 112 10.26 10.89 -12.92
C ASP A 112 10.11 9.40 -12.58
N PHE A 113 10.27 9.07 -11.29
CA PHE A 113 10.06 7.71 -10.80
C PHE A 113 8.62 7.23 -11.01
N ILE A 114 7.62 8.03 -10.63
CA ILE A 114 6.20 7.72 -10.84
C ILE A 114 5.93 7.51 -12.33
N SER A 115 6.43 8.40 -13.18
CA SER A 115 6.31 8.30 -14.64
C SER A 115 6.92 7.01 -15.19
N LEU A 116 8.11 6.64 -14.72
CA LEU A 116 8.77 5.39 -15.06
C LEU A 116 7.94 4.17 -14.63
N MET A 117 7.41 4.18 -13.41
CA MET A 117 6.62 3.08 -12.87
C MET A 117 5.29 2.91 -13.60
N ILE A 118 4.65 3.98 -14.05
CA ILE A 118 3.46 3.93 -14.92
C ILE A 118 3.80 3.27 -16.25
N ARG A 119 4.90 3.70 -16.90
CA ARG A 119 5.38 3.08 -18.15
C ARG A 119 5.68 1.60 -17.96
N LEU A 120 6.30 1.23 -16.84
CA LEU A 120 6.57 -0.16 -16.49
C LEU A 120 5.27 -0.95 -16.29
N GLY A 121 4.26 -0.37 -15.65
CA GLY A 121 2.90 -0.92 -15.54
C GLY A 121 2.30 -1.28 -16.90
N LYS A 122 2.42 -0.36 -17.87
CA LYS A 122 1.94 -0.57 -19.25
C LYS A 122 2.74 -1.63 -20.00
N ILE A 123 4.07 -1.55 -19.99
CA ILE A 123 4.92 -2.37 -20.86
C ILE A 123 5.13 -3.77 -20.27
N LYS A 124 5.59 -3.84 -19.02
CA LYS A 124 5.97 -5.11 -18.38
C LYS A 124 4.75 -5.87 -17.87
N TYR A 125 3.80 -5.15 -17.25
CA TYR A 125 2.62 -5.77 -16.64
C TYR A 125 1.37 -5.75 -17.54
N ARG A 126 1.45 -5.12 -18.73
CA ARG A 126 0.35 -5.03 -19.71
C ARG A 126 -0.96 -4.49 -19.12
N LEU A 127 -0.85 -3.62 -18.12
CA LEU A 127 -2.01 -2.99 -17.50
C LEU A 127 -2.50 -1.83 -18.37
N PRO A 128 -3.83 -1.57 -18.40
CA PRO A 128 -4.34 -0.32 -18.93
C PRO A 128 -3.67 0.87 -18.24
N GLU A 129 -3.42 1.94 -18.99
CA GLU A 129 -2.67 3.10 -18.50
C GLU A 129 -3.30 3.73 -17.25
N GLU A 130 -4.62 3.89 -17.24
CA GLU A 130 -5.35 4.47 -16.10
C GLU A 130 -5.20 3.60 -14.85
N VAL A 131 -5.24 2.28 -15.02
CA VAL A 131 -5.03 1.32 -13.93
C VAL A 131 -3.60 1.44 -13.40
N ALA A 132 -2.60 1.51 -14.27
CA ALA A 132 -1.21 1.71 -13.87
C ALA A 132 -1.00 3.05 -13.14
N LYS A 133 -1.58 4.15 -13.65
CA LYS A 133 -1.57 5.48 -13.01
C LYS A 133 -2.13 5.41 -11.59
N VAL A 134 -3.34 4.89 -11.44
CA VAL A 134 -3.99 4.75 -10.12
C VAL A 134 -3.14 3.91 -9.17
N ILE A 135 -2.60 2.78 -9.63
CA ILE A 135 -1.80 1.90 -8.77
C ILE A 135 -0.56 2.62 -8.26
N VAL A 136 0.18 3.27 -9.15
CA VAL A 136 1.44 3.92 -8.83
C VAL A 136 1.21 5.13 -7.92
N VAL A 137 0.24 5.99 -8.25
CA VAL A 137 -0.09 7.18 -7.44
C VAL A 137 -0.60 6.76 -6.06
N LEU A 138 -1.53 5.80 -5.98
CA LEU A 138 -2.04 5.34 -4.69
C LEU A 138 -0.95 4.69 -3.83
N ALA A 139 0.01 3.99 -4.43
CA ALA A 139 1.12 3.37 -3.71
C ALA A 139 2.08 4.43 -3.13
N ALA A 140 2.39 5.47 -3.90
CA ALA A 140 3.17 6.62 -3.45
C ALA A 140 2.48 7.35 -2.28
N GLN A 141 1.17 7.62 -2.41
CA GLN A 141 0.39 8.29 -1.38
C GLN A 141 0.28 7.45 -0.09
N LEU A 142 0.08 6.13 -0.22
CA LEU A 142 0.08 5.22 0.93
C LEU A 142 1.45 5.21 1.65
N ARG A 143 2.56 5.30 0.91
CA ARG A 143 3.91 5.35 1.50
C ARG A 143 4.09 6.60 2.34
N LEU A 144 3.68 7.76 1.84
CA LEU A 144 3.72 9.03 2.56
C LEU A 144 2.88 8.97 3.84
N ALA A 145 1.62 8.53 3.73
CA ALA A 145 0.71 8.48 4.87
C ALA A 145 1.20 7.53 5.98
N LEU A 146 1.87 6.43 5.63
CA LEU A 146 2.34 5.46 6.61
C LEU A 146 3.53 5.93 7.44
N ASP A 147 4.41 6.77 6.90
CA ASP A 147 5.54 7.28 7.68
C ASP A 147 5.10 7.99 8.94
N GLU A 148 4.02 8.76 8.84
CA GLU A 148 3.47 9.52 9.95
C GLU A 148 2.69 8.62 10.93
N CYS A 149 2.07 7.55 10.41
CA CYS A 149 1.15 6.71 11.19
C CYS A 149 1.81 5.51 11.91
N TYR A 150 3.07 5.18 11.63
CA TYR A 150 3.70 3.98 12.19
C TYR A 150 3.73 3.89 13.72
N PRO A 151 3.98 4.97 14.50
CA PRO A 151 3.95 4.91 15.96
C PRO A 151 2.59 4.45 16.48
N THR A 152 1.51 5.10 16.02
CA THR A 152 0.14 4.76 16.40
C THR A 152 -0.25 3.35 15.99
N LEU A 153 0.18 2.91 14.80
CA LEU A 153 -0.11 1.54 14.34
C LEU A 153 0.61 0.49 15.19
N LEU A 154 1.81 0.78 15.69
CA LEU A 154 2.53 -0.10 16.60
C LEU A 154 1.80 -0.22 17.95
N GLU A 155 1.39 0.91 18.53
CA GLU A 155 0.62 0.97 19.79
C GLU A 155 -0.67 0.13 19.69
N ILE A 156 -1.47 0.34 18.63
CA ILE A 156 -2.68 -0.45 18.37
C ILE A 156 -2.35 -1.95 18.21
N GLY A 157 -1.22 -2.26 17.56
CA GLY A 157 -0.74 -3.62 17.40
C GLY A 157 -0.44 -4.29 18.73
N GLU A 158 0.22 -3.59 19.65
CA GLU A 158 0.56 -4.09 20.98
C GLU A 158 -0.71 -4.34 21.81
N GLU A 159 -1.62 -3.36 21.86
CA GLU A 159 -2.92 -3.54 22.53
C GLU A 159 -3.68 -4.76 21.99
N MET A 160 -3.70 -4.95 20.67
CA MET A 160 -4.38 -6.08 20.05
C MET A 160 -3.72 -7.41 20.41
N ALA A 161 -2.38 -7.45 20.43
CA ALA A 161 -1.63 -8.63 20.81
C ALA A 161 -1.87 -9.02 22.27
N GLU A 162 -1.98 -8.04 23.18
CA GLU A 162 -2.34 -8.26 24.58
C GLU A 162 -3.77 -8.81 24.73
N ARG A 163 -4.76 -8.18 24.06
CA ARG A 163 -6.16 -8.64 24.09
C ARG A 163 -6.31 -10.08 23.58
N MET A 164 -5.47 -10.47 22.62
CA MET A 164 -5.44 -11.83 22.07
C MET A 164 -4.58 -12.80 22.89
N SER A 165 -3.99 -12.38 24.01
CA SER A 165 -3.05 -13.16 24.83
C SER A 165 -1.86 -13.72 24.02
N LEU A 166 -1.45 -13.00 22.97
CA LEU A 166 -0.30 -13.35 22.13
C LEU A 166 1.01 -12.83 22.72
N LEU A 167 0.94 -11.90 23.67
CA LEU A 167 2.07 -11.45 24.48
C LEU A 167 1.99 -12.10 25.87
N LYS A 168 3.13 -12.50 26.44
CA LYS A 168 3.18 -13.00 27.82
C LYS A 168 2.95 -11.83 28.78
N LYS A 169 1.99 -11.97 29.70
CA LYS A 169 1.80 -11.04 30.83
C LYS A 169 3.08 -11.01 31.67
N GLY A 170 3.69 -9.84 31.80
CA GLY A 170 4.80 -9.56 32.71
C GLY A 170 4.29 -9.06 34.04
#